data_AF-A0A1A7YRP2-F1
#
_entry.id   AF-A0A1A7YRP2-F1
#
_cell.length_a   1.000
_cell.length_b   1.000
_cell.length_c   1.000
_cell.angle_alpha   90.00
_cell.angle_beta   90.00
_cell.angle_gamma   90.00
#
_symmetry.space_group_name_H-M   'P 1'
#
loop_
_entity.id
_entity.type
_entity.pdbx_description
1 polymer ?
#
loop_
_entity_poly.entity_id
_entity_poly.type
_entity_poly.pdbx_seq_one_letter_code
_entity_poly.pdbx_strand_id
1 'polypeptide(L)'
;MQTPPATDDNNLLLSLLKDALTGNIRTYLIYCINPQGLLDDETPSALDLAQRVRGCAPEAQTVRWNPKETERGIREGIMELQTIIMSQRESDVHSIHKLAEMTQNLQVVKNQSWEKRREESEKIKVQIKSWKSSQSNQQISGGRHADHNESTETVKYLQEQLRQEIEEHLREGRGSAEKVQEKVSRIQQLKEALREETLKSGVVPEKSQLCLQSQLEYNEAQERRRQLKEDHARLIQEEVARMEEDLAREQPPTEGPQRELLVLSKERRVLVLQMEALRTEAQQAETDLQDQHRRHQTELHCLREESLQVFRVFRQVSEEQRKLSEGRYRSVLLEAVQDAVYLSAQNQQLQADNNQLNKALGEIKDALAVRGDPRADLVSQQE
;
A
#
# COMPACT_ATOMS: atom_id res chain seq x y z
N MET A 1 33.41 37.07 6.07
CA MET A 1 32.13 36.92 5.35
C MET A 1 31.13 36.36 6.32
N GLN A 2 30.10 37.15 6.62
CA GLN A 2 29.03 36.81 7.54
C GLN A 2 28.11 35.77 6.89
N THR A 3 27.92 34.63 7.55
CA THR A 3 26.83 33.70 7.26
C THR A 3 25.50 34.33 7.64
N PRO A 4 24.47 34.28 6.78
CA PRO A 4 23.15 34.79 7.13
C PRO A 4 22.48 33.87 8.17
N PRO A 5 21.58 34.40 9.02
CA PRO A 5 20.86 33.59 10.00
C PRO A 5 19.86 32.69 9.27
N ALA A 6 20.02 31.37 9.42
CA ALA A 6 19.06 30.41 8.89
C ALA A 6 17.73 30.55 9.65
N THR A 7 16.68 30.69 8.86
CA THR A 7 15.27 30.80 9.26
C THR A 7 14.83 29.62 10.14
N ASP A 8 14.00 29.94 11.14
CA ASP A 8 13.53 29.05 12.22
C ASP A 8 12.78 27.77 11.75
N ASP A 9 12.32 27.71 10.50
CA ASP A 9 11.60 26.54 9.96
C ASP A 9 12.47 25.28 9.83
N ASN A 10 13.80 25.45 9.69
CA ASN A 10 14.73 24.32 9.67
C ASN A 10 14.80 23.58 11.02
N ASN A 11 14.36 24.20 12.11
CA ASN A 11 14.42 23.61 13.44
C ASN A 11 13.32 22.56 13.69
N LEU A 12 12.17 22.65 13.00
CA LEU A 12 11.09 21.69 13.22
C LEU A 12 11.40 20.34 12.58
N LEU A 13 11.84 20.34 11.33
CA LEU A 13 12.23 19.10 10.64
C LEU A 13 13.43 18.45 11.35
N LEU A 14 14.42 19.25 11.76
CA LEU A 14 15.58 18.77 12.49
C LEU A 14 15.19 18.23 13.88
N SER A 15 14.24 18.86 14.58
CA SER A 15 13.78 18.38 15.89
C SER A 15 12.97 17.09 15.79
N LEU A 16 12.15 16.93 14.75
CA LEU A 16 11.40 15.70 14.47
C LEU A 16 12.33 14.55 14.04
N LEU A 17 13.38 14.84 13.26
CA LEU A 17 14.31 13.85 12.74
C LEU A 17 15.53 13.62 13.63
N LYS A 18 15.68 14.36 14.73
CA LYS A 18 16.82 14.22 15.67
C LYS A 18 16.98 12.79 16.14
N ASP A 19 15.89 12.16 16.54
CA ASP A 19 15.87 10.76 16.99
C ASP A 19 16.07 9.78 15.82
N ALA A 20 15.67 10.14 14.61
CA ALA A 20 15.93 9.33 13.41
C ALA A 20 17.42 9.39 12.99
N LEU A 21 18.10 10.51 13.19
CA LEU A 21 19.48 10.71 12.77
C LEU A 21 20.52 10.32 13.84
N THR A 22 20.15 10.40 15.13
CA THR A 22 21.07 10.14 16.25
C THR A 22 20.57 9.12 17.26
N GLY A 23 19.28 8.77 17.21
CA GLY A 23 18.66 7.85 18.15
C GLY A 23 18.77 6.39 17.73
N ASN A 24 18.10 5.53 18.50
CA ASN A 24 18.10 4.09 18.32
C ASN A 24 17.10 3.64 17.22
N ILE A 25 17.36 4.08 15.98
CA ILE A 25 16.53 3.82 14.80
C ILE A 25 17.43 3.39 13.64
N ARG A 26 16.96 2.42 12.85
CA ARG A 26 17.62 2.06 11.59
C ARG A 26 17.15 3.00 10.49
N THR A 27 18.01 3.95 10.14
CA THR A 27 17.69 4.99 9.16
C THR A 27 18.38 4.70 7.84
N TYR A 28 17.63 4.82 6.75
CA TYR A 28 18.14 4.64 5.39
C TYR A 28 17.93 5.93 4.62
N LEU A 29 19.02 6.45 4.06
CA LEU A 29 18.97 7.57 3.14
C LEU A 29 18.81 7.02 1.71
N ILE A 30 17.73 7.38 1.03
CA ILE A 30 17.51 7.06 -0.37
C ILE A 30 17.68 8.35 -1.16
N TYR A 31 18.62 8.35 -2.10
CA TYR A 31 18.86 9.47 -2.99
C TYR A 31 18.52 9.09 -4.43
N CYS A 32 17.70 9.93 -5.09
CA CYS A 32 17.23 9.70 -6.45
C CYS A 32 17.98 10.64 -7.40
N ILE A 33 18.84 10.08 -8.26
CA ILE A 33 19.63 10.84 -9.24
C ILE A 33 18.96 10.77 -10.61
N ASN A 34 18.81 11.92 -11.26
CA ASN A 34 18.44 11.97 -12.68
C ASN A 34 19.70 11.70 -13.53
N PRO A 35 19.75 10.60 -14.31
CA PRO A 35 20.93 10.24 -15.10
C PRO A 35 21.29 11.27 -16.19
N GLN A 36 20.39 12.18 -16.55
CA GLN A 36 20.64 13.23 -17.54
C GLN A 36 21.23 14.52 -16.94
N GLY A 37 21.27 14.65 -15.61
CA GLY A 37 21.67 15.87 -14.86
C GLY A 37 23.09 15.85 -14.30
N LEU A 38 23.99 15.02 -14.84
CA LEU A 38 25.39 14.90 -14.36
C LEU A 38 26.23 16.18 -14.58
N LEU A 39 25.66 17.22 -15.20
CA LEU A 39 26.29 18.51 -15.48
C LEU A 39 25.93 19.60 -14.45
N ASP A 40 24.99 19.33 -13.54
CA ASP A 40 24.56 20.30 -12.53
C ASP A 40 25.32 20.07 -11.20
N ASP A 41 25.78 21.15 -10.55
CA ASP A 41 26.53 21.17 -9.28
C ASP A 41 25.80 20.47 -8.11
N GLU A 42 24.52 20.15 -8.28
CA GLU A 42 23.66 19.49 -7.30
C GLU A 42 23.97 17.98 -7.15
N THR A 43 24.27 17.30 -8.26
CA THR A 43 24.60 15.86 -8.24
C THR A 43 25.86 15.56 -7.42
N PRO A 44 27.01 16.26 -7.63
CA PRO A 44 28.19 16.04 -6.80
C PRO A 44 27.98 16.48 -5.34
N SER A 45 27.23 17.57 -5.09
CA SER A 45 26.92 18.03 -3.73
C SER A 45 26.10 17.02 -2.94
N ALA A 46 25.11 16.39 -3.58
CA ALA A 46 24.30 15.37 -2.92
C ALA A 46 25.05 14.05 -2.71
N LEU A 47 25.96 13.69 -3.62
CA LEU A 47 26.86 12.55 -3.43
C LEU A 47 27.84 12.79 -2.27
N ASP A 48 28.39 14.00 -2.11
CA ASP A 48 29.21 14.36 -0.95
C ASP A 48 28.43 14.22 0.36
N LEU A 49 27.19 14.71 0.40
CA LEU A 49 26.32 14.54 1.57
C LEU A 49 26.03 13.06 1.88
N ALA A 50 25.73 12.25 0.86
CA ALA A 50 25.51 10.82 1.05
C ALA A 50 26.76 10.11 1.58
N GLN A 51 27.95 10.49 1.12
CA GLN A 51 29.22 9.97 1.63
C GLN A 51 29.47 10.38 3.09
N ARG A 52 29.17 11.63 3.45
CA ARG A 52 29.30 12.12 4.83
C ARG A 52 28.36 11.40 5.79
N VAL A 53 27.13 11.11 5.36
CA VAL A 53 26.12 10.40 6.17
C VAL A 53 26.45 8.90 6.32
N ARG A 54 27.20 8.30 5.38
CA ARG A 54 27.64 6.89 5.48
C ARG A 54 28.50 6.62 6.73
N GLY A 55 29.20 7.63 7.24
CA GLY A 55 30.00 7.54 8.47
C GLY A 55 29.17 7.64 9.75
N CYS A 56 27.91 8.07 9.67
CA CYS A 56 27.00 8.15 10.80
C CYS A 56 26.36 6.77 11.00
N ALA A 57 27.02 5.89 11.76
CA ALA A 57 26.46 4.60 12.14
C ALA A 57 25.69 4.73 13.47
N PRO A 58 24.34 4.81 13.47
CA PRO A 58 23.59 4.74 14.71
C PRO A 58 23.72 3.33 15.30
N GLU A 59 24.17 3.23 16.56
CA GLU A 59 24.20 1.97 17.31
C GLU A 59 22.77 1.54 17.64
N ALA A 60 22.14 0.82 16.71
CA ALA A 60 20.77 0.36 16.86
C ALA A 60 20.69 -0.84 17.83
N GLN A 61 20.29 -0.61 19.06
CA GLN A 61 19.97 -1.65 20.04
C GLN A 61 18.55 -2.19 19.83
N THR A 62 18.36 -3.50 19.97
CA THR A 62 17.02 -4.09 19.85
C THR A 62 16.21 -3.80 21.11
N VAL A 63 15.47 -2.70 21.13
CA VAL A 63 14.55 -2.37 22.22
C VAL A 63 13.19 -2.99 21.90
N ARG A 64 12.77 -3.95 22.73
CA ARG A 64 11.40 -4.47 22.68
C ARG A 64 10.52 -3.56 23.53
N TRP A 65 9.74 -2.70 22.88
CA TRP A 65 8.82 -1.83 23.59
C TRP A 65 7.73 -2.65 24.32
N ASN A 66 7.63 -2.47 25.64
CA ASN A 66 6.59 -3.07 26.47
C ASN A 66 5.62 -1.97 26.98
N PRO A 67 4.36 -1.94 26.51
CA PRO A 67 3.38 -0.95 26.91
C PRO A 67 3.11 -0.93 28.42
N LYS A 68 3.15 -2.10 29.09
CA LYS A 68 2.85 -2.20 30.52
C LYS A 68 3.97 -1.63 31.40
N GLU A 69 5.22 -1.83 30.99
CA GLU A 69 6.39 -1.24 31.66
C GLU A 69 6.44 0.27 31.43
N THR A 70 6.14 0.71 30.20
CA THR A 70 6.06 2.14 29.87
C THR A 70 4.93 2.84 30.64
N GLU A 71 3.75 2.23 30.73
CA GLU A 71 2.63 2.76 31.53
C GLU A 71 3.01 2.88 33.01
N ARG A 72 3.68 1.85 33.55
CA ARG A 72 4.14 1.84 34.95
C ARG A 72 5.13 2.97 35.20
N GLY A 73 6.15 3.12 34.35
CA GLY A 73 7.15 4.18 34.50
C GLY A 73 6.55 5.59 34.40
N ILE A 74 5.58 5.80 33.50
CA ILE A 74 4.87 7.08 33.42
C ILE A 74 4.03 7.34 34.68
N ARG A 75 3.35 6.31 35.23
CA ARG A 75 2.57 6.44 36.47
C ARG A 75 3.48 6.73 37.68
N GLU A 76 4.63 6.10 37.74
CA GLU A 76 5.65 6.35 38.77
C GLU A 76 6.16 7.80 38.68
N GLY A 77 6.53 8.27 37.48
CA GLY A 77 6.94 9.67 37.28
C GLY A 77 5.83 10.70 37.58
N ILE A 78 4.56 10.37 37.31
CA ILE A 78 3.41 11.20 37.72
C ILE A 78 3.30 11.26 39.24
N MET A 79 3.41 10.14 39.94
CA MET A 79 3.35 10.10 41.41
C MET A 79 4.52 10.87 42.03
N GLU A 80 5.73 10.75 41.47
CA GLU A 80 6.90 11.51 41.91
C GLU A 80 6.70 13.01 41.72
N LEU A 81 6.24 13.47 40.55
CA LEU A 81 5.95 14.89 40.33
C LEU A 81 4.83 15.41 41.23
N GLN A 82 3.78 14.61 41.45
CA GLN A 82 2.70 14.98 42.38
C GLN A 82 3.24 15.14 43.80
N THR A 83 4.13 14.25 44.24
CA THR A 83 4.78 14.34 45.55
C THR A 83 5.64 15.60 45.66
N ILE A 84 6.40 15.93 44.61
CA ILE A 84 7.21 17.15 44.54
C ILE A 84 6.32 18.40 44.63
N ILE A 85 5.27 18.47 43.82
CA ILE A 85 4.32 19.61 43.80
C ILE A 85 3.60 19.76 45.14
N MET A 86 3.23 18.66 45.80
CA MET A 86 2.57 18.71 47.12
C MET A 86 3.52 19.07 48.26
N SER A 87 4.83 18.84 48.10
CA SER A 87 5.85 19.16 49.10
C SER A 87 6.41 20.59 48.98
N GLN A 88 6.33 21.21 47.80
CA GLN A 88 6.76 22.58 47.55
C GLN A 88 5.62 23.58 47.82
N ARG A 89 5.92 24.64 48.59
CA ARG A 89 4.92 25.67 48.97
C ARG A 89 4.53 26.61 47.82
N GLU A 90 5.39 26.72 46.81
CA GLU A 90 5.14 27.41 45.55
C GLU A 90 5.30 26.38 44.43
N SER A 91 4.21 26.03 43.76
CA SER A 91 4.25 25.06 42.66
C SER A 91 4.90 25.69 41.43
N ASP A 92 6.08 25.20 41.05
CA ASP A 92 6.77 25.61 39.83
C ASP A 92 5.91 25.31 38.59
N VAL A 93 5.69 26.32 37.75
CA VAL A 93 4.91 26.24 36.50
C VAL A 93 5.46 25.14 35.60
N HIS A 94 6.78 24.92 35.62
CA HIS A 94 7.42 23.86 34.85
C HIS A 94 6.99 22.47 35.32
N SER A 95 6.87 22.26 36.63
CA SER A 95 6.43 20.99 37.21
C SER A 95 4.96 20.68 36.87
N ILE A 96 4.10 21.70 36.85
CA ILE A 96 2.69 21.57 36.43
C ILE A 96 2.61 21.22 34.93
N HIS A 97 3.39 21.89 34.09
CA HIS A 97 3.41 21.61 32.66
C HIS A 97 3.93 20.19 32.37
N LYS A 98 4.98 19.77 33.06
CA LYS A 98 5.54 18.41 32.94
C LYS A 98 4.55 17.34 33.42
N LEU A 99 3.77 17.63 34.46
CA LEU A 99 2.71 16.74 34.93
C LEU A 99 1.59 16.59 33.89
N ALA A 100 1.19 17.69 33.24
CA ALA A 100 0.20 17.67 32.16
C ALA A 100 0.71 16.86 30.96
N GLU A 101 1.96 17.06 30.56
CA GLU A 101 2.63 16.31 29.49
C GLU A 101 2.67 14.80 29.79
N MET A 102 3.11 14.41 31.00
CA MET A 102 3.15 12.99 31.37
C MET A 102 1.76 12.36 31.47
N THR A 103 0.75 13.12 31.90
CA THR A 103 -0.65 12.67 31.93
C THR A 103 -1.17 12.44 30.51
N GLN A 104 -0.85 13.34 29.57
CA GLN A 104 -1.16 13.17 28.15
C GLN A 104 -0.45 11.94 27.56
N ASN A 105 0.85 11.77 27.84
CA ASN A 105 1.62 10.61 27.39
C ASN A 105 1.06 9.30 27.94
N LEU A 106 0.63 9.28 29.21
CA LEU A 106 -0.04 8.13 29.82
C LEU A 106 -1.32 7.78 29.04
N GLN A 107 -2.12 8.78 28.69
CA GLN A 107 -3.35 8.58 27.93
C GLN A 107 -3.06 8.03 26.53
N VAL A 108 -2.02 8.54 25.86
CA VAL A 108 -1.57 8.04 24.56
C VAL A 108 -1.17 6.57 24.66
N VAL A 109 -0.29 6.20 25.61
CA VAL A 109 0.15 4.81 25.81
C VAL A 109 -1.01 3.87 26.12
N LYS A 110 -1.96 4.30 26.96
CA LYS A 110 -3.17 3.53 27.26
C LYS A 110 -4.09 3.35 26.05
N ASN A 111 -4.02 4.23 25.06
CA ASN A 111 -4.77 4.13 23.81
C ASN A 111 -4.01 3.35 22.71
N GLN A 112 -2.73 3.06 22.93
CA GLN A 112 -1.95 2.20 22.02
C GLN A 112 -2.16 0.70 22.26
N SER A 113 -3.06 0.29 23.18
CA SER A 113 -3.40 -1.12 23.34
C SER A 113 -4.00 -1.68 22.05
N TRP A 114 -3.65 -2.92 21.70
CA TRP A 114 -4.14 -3.58 20.49
C TRP A 114 -5.67 -3.63 20.41
N GLU A 115 -6.34 -3.76 21.55
CA GLU A 115 -7.80 -3.78 21.65
C GLU A 115 -8.41 -2.42 21.31
N LYS A 116 -7.88 -1.32 21.89
CA LYS A 116 -8.37 0.03 21.60
C LYS A 116 -8.06 0.49 20.18
N ARG A 117 -6.85 0.21 19.67
CA ARG A 117 -6.52 0.50 18.26
C ARG A 117 -7.43 -0.25 17.29
N ARG A 118 -7.83 -1.48 17.63
CA ARG A 118 -8.79 -2.25 16.83
C ARG A 118 -10.18 -1.61 16.86
N GLU A 119 -10.66 -1.21 18.03
CA GLU A 119 -11.93 -0.51 18.21
C GLU A 119 -11.97 0.84 17.47
N GLU A 120 -10.91 1.66 17.59
CA GLU A 120 -10.78 2.93 16.86
C GLU A 120 -10.70 2.72 15.35
N SER A 121 -9.94 1.72 14.89
CA SER A 121 -9.89 1.36 13.47
C SER A 121 -11.25 0.89 12.95
N GLU A 122 -12.05 0.20 13.77
CA GLU A 122 -13.38 -0.24 13.42
C GLU A 122 -14.37 0.94 13.38
N LYS A 123 -14.27 1.89 14.31
CA LYS A 123 -15.01 3.17 14.27
C LYS A 123 -14.70 3.96 12.99
N ILE A 124 -13.43 4.09 12.63
CA ILE A 124 -12.99 4.74 11.39
C ILE A 124 -13.55 3.98 10.18
N LYS A 125 -13.52 2.64 10.19
CA LYS A 125 -14.07 1.81 9.11
C LYS A 125 -15.59 1.98 8.95
N VAL A 126 -16.33 2.10 10.05
CA VAL A 126 -17.78 2.35 10.05
C VAL A 126 -18.09 3.77 9.55
N GLN A 127 -17.33 4.78 9.99
CA GLN A 127 -17.47 6.15 9.50
C GLN A 127 -17.21 6.25 7.99
N ILE A 128 -16.14 5.62 7.50
CA ILE A 128 -15.83 5.56 6.06
C ILE A 128 -16.96 4.88 5.27
N LYS A 129 -17.55 3.80 5.81
CA LYS A 129 -18.69 3.13 5.16
C LYS A 129 -19.96 3.99 5.15
N SER A 130 -20.22 4.74 6.23
CA SER A 130 -21.37 5.63 6.33
C SER A 130 -21.30 6.74 5.29
N TRP A 131 -20.12 7.35 5.07
CA TRP A 131 -19.93 8.36 4.02
C TRP A 131 -20.11 7.80 2.61
N LYS A 132 -19.67 6.55 2.35
CA LYS A 132 -19.89 5.87 1.07
C LYS A 132 -21.37 5.63 0.74
N SER A 133 -22.23 5.43 1.74
CA SER A 133 -23.67 5.18 1.52
C SER A 133 -24.46 6.43 1.14
N SER A 134 -24.02 7.62 1.57
CA SER A 134 -24.73 8.87 1.29
C SER A 134 -24.44 9.43 -0.11
N GLN A 135 -23.36 8.99 -0.75
CA GLN A 135 -22.91 9.49 -2.06
C GLN A 135 -23.44 8.68 -3.26
N SER A 136 -24.00 7.48 -3.03
CA SER A 136 -24.36 6.53 -4.10
C SER A 136 -25.67 6.81 -4.84
N ASN A 137 -26.48 7.81 -4.45
CA ASN A 137 -27.82 8.03 -5.01
C ASN A 137 -27.91 9.09 -6.13
N GLN A 138 -26.79 9.62 -6.62
CA GLN A 138 -26.79 10.55 -7.75
C GLN A 138 -25.69 10.17 -8.73
N GLN A 139 -26.08 10.01 -10.00
CA GLN A 139 -25.23 9.72 -11.17
C GLN A 139 -24.83 8.23 -11.24
N ILE A 140 -25.29 7.47 -12.23
CA ILE A 140 -24.78 7.51 -13.61
C ILE A 140 -25.89 7.12 -14.61
N SER A 141 -26.25 8.06 -15.48
CA SER A 141 -26.88 7.79 -16.78
C SER A 141 -26.11 8.58 -17.84
N GLY A 142 -25.59 7.90 -18.86
CA GLY A 142 -24.90 8.57 -19.97
C GLY A 142 -23.92 7.62 -20.66
N GLY A 143 -24.37 7.01 -21.75
CA GLY A 143 -23.61 6.01 -22.49
C GLY A 143 -22.45 6.57 -23.31
N ARG A 144 -21.59 5.66 -23.78
CA ARG A 144 -20.73 5.82 -24.97
C ARG A 144 -20.19 4.47 -25.48
N HIS A 145 -20.33 4.30 -26.80
CA HIS A 145 -19.52 3.56 -27.79
C HIS A 145 -19.46 2.01 -27.85
N ALA A 146 -19.87 1.50 -29.02
CA ALA A 146 -19.96 0.10 -29.43
C ALA A 146 -18.62 -0.56 -29.82
N ASP A 147 -17.55 0.21 -30.07
CA ASP A 147 -16.24 -0.35 -30.49
C ASP A 147 -15.42 -0.96 -29.34
N HIS A 148 -15.79 -0.67 -28.08
CA HIS A 148 -15.10 -1.23 -26.93
C HIS A 148 -15.49 -2.71 -26.65
N ASN A 149 -16.60 -3.17 -27.24
CA ASN A 149 -17.13 -4.51 -26.99
C ASN A 149 -16.31 -5.60 -27.68
N GLU A 150 -15.90 -5.42 -28.93
CA GLU A 150 -15.18 -6.46 -29.68
C GLU A 150 -13.79 -6.74 -29.09
N SER A 151 -13.04 -5.69 -28.75
CA SER A 151 -11.71 -5.82 -28.15
C SER A 151 -11.74 -6.33 -26.70
N THR A 152 -12.84 -6.10 -25.97
CA THR A 152 -13.01 -6.69 -24.64
C THR A 152 -13.48 -8.15 -24.72
N GLU A 153 -14.20 -8.53 -25.76
CA GLU A 153 -14.59 -9.92 -26.03
C GLU A 153 -13.40 -10.78 -26.47
N THR A 154 -12.49 -10.28 -27.30
CA THR A 154 -11.26 -11.00 -27.69
C THR A 154 -10.33 -11.22 -26.50
N VAL A 155 -10.16 -10.22 -25.63
CA VAL A 155 -9.38 -10.34 -24.39
C VAL A 155 -10.00 -11.36 -23.42
N LYS A 156 -11.33 -11.36 -23.26
CA LYS A 156 -12.04 -12.36 -22.44
C LYS A 156 -11.88 -13.77 -23.00
N TYR A 157 -11.96 -13.94 -24.31
CA TYR A 157 -11.76 -15.22 -24.99
C TYR A 157 -10.33 -15.76 -24.78
N LEU A 158 -9.31 -14.91 -24.93
CA LEU A 158 -7.91 -15.28 -24.70
C LEU A 158 -7.62 -15.60 -23.21
N GLN A 159 -8.24 -14.87 -22.28
CA GLN A 159 -8.15 -15.19 -20.84
C GLN A 159 -8.75 -16.56 -20.52
N GLU A 160 -9.91 -16.89 -21.09
CA GLU A 160 -10.57 -18.17 -20.88
C GLU A 160 -9.77 -19.33 -21.52
N GLN A 161 -9.21 -19.13 -22.72
CA GLN A 161 -8.30 -20.11 -23.35
C GLN A 161 -7.04 -20.36 -22.51
N LEU A 162 -6.41 -19.30 -21.99
CA LEU A 162 -5.25 -19.43 -21.11
C LEU A 162 -5.59 -20.17 -19.80
N ARG A 163 -6.78 -19.90 -19.25
CA ARG A 163 -7.29 -20.57 -18.04
C ARG A 163 -7.48 -22.05 -18.27
N GLN A 164 -8.11 -22.44 -19.38
CA GLN A 164 -8.34 -23.83 -19.75
C GLN A 164 -7.01 -24.58 -19.97
N GLU A 165 -6.05 -23.97 -20.66
CA GLU A 165 -4.76 -24.61 -20.93
C GLU A 165 -3.94 -24.84 -19.64
N ILE A 166 -3.97 -23.88 -18.70
CA ILE A 166 -3.32 -24.00 -17.39
C ILE A 166 -4.02 -25.07 -16.53
N GLU A 167 -5.35 -25.09 -16.51
CA GLU A 167 -6.15 -26.09 -15.80
C GLU A 167 -5.87 -27.51 -16.32
N GLU A 168 -5.78 -27.67 -17.65
CA GLU A 168 -5.42 -28.95 -18.27
C GLU A 168 -3.97 -29.36 -17.99
N HIS A 169 -3.01 -28.44 -18.03
CA HIS A 169 -1.63 -28.71 -17.64
C HIS A 169 -1.52 -29.16 -16.17
N LEU A 170 -2.29 -28.54 -15.27
CA LEU A 170 -2.35 -28.91 -13.85
C LEU A 170 -3.05 -30.23 -13.60
N ARG A 171 -4.09 -30.56 -14.38
CA ARG A 171 -4.84 -31.82 -14.29
C ARG A 171 -4.04 -33.00 -14.80
N GLU A 172 -3.32 -32.82 -15.90
CA GLU A 172 -2.60 -33.92 -16.54
C GLU A 172 -1.36 -34.34 -15.75
N GLY A 173 -0.58 -33.40 -15.17
CA GLY A 173 0.40 -33.60 -14.09
C GLY A 173 1.53 -34.64 -14.28
N ARG A 174 1.41 -35.55 -15.26
CA ARG A 174 2.22 -36.73 -15.57
C ARG A 174 2.06 -37.09 -17.06
N GLY A 175 2.24 -36.12 -17.96
CA GLY A 175 2.44 -36.37 -19.38
C GLY A 175 3.92 -36.70 -19.70
N SER A 176 4.21 -37.17 -20.91
CA SER A 176 5.61 -37.23 -21.39
C SER A 176 6.22 -35.82 -21.37
N ALA A 177 7.54 -35.72 -21.14
CA ALA A 177 8.23 -34.43 -21.04
C ALA A 177 7.97 -33.52 -22.25
N GLU A 178 7.83 -34.09 -23.44
CA GLU A 178 7.45 -33.36 -24.67
C GLU A 178 6.07 -32.73 -24.60
N LYS A 179 5.05 -33.43 -24.09
CA LYS A 179 3.68 -32.90 -23.95
C LYS A 179 3.61 -31.77 -22.92
N VAL A 180 4.36 -31.90 -21.83
CA VAL A 180 4.48 -30.84 -20.82
C VAL A 180 5.14 -29.59 -21.42
N GLN A 181 6.22 -29.77 -22.17
CA GLN A 181 6.94 -28.68 -22.85
C GLN A 181 6.08 -27.98 -23.92
N GLU A 182 5.30 -28.74 -24.69
CA GLU A 182 4.37 -28.23 -25.69
C GLU A 182 3.28 -27.37 -25.04
N LYS A 183 2.66 -27.85 -23.95
CA LYS A 183 1.65 -27.09 -23.20
C LYS A 183 2.23 -25.82 -22.56
N VAL A 184 3.44 -25.87 -22.01
CA VAL A 184 4.13 -24.68 -21.48
C VAL A 184 4.39 -23.67 -22.59
N SER A 185 4.80 -24.12 -23.78
CA SER A 185 5.02 -23.25 -24.95
C SER A 185 3.73 -22.59 -25.42
N ARG A 186 2.62 -23.34 -25.43
CA ARG A 186 1.29 -22.82 -25.78
C ARG A 186 0.77 -21.81 -24.75
N ILE A 187 0.97 -22.06 -23.45
CA ILE A 187 0.68 -21.10 -22.37
C ILE A 187 1.49 -19.81 -22.54
N GLN A 188 2.76 -19.92 -22.93
CA GLN A 188 3.62 -18.76 -23.18
C GLN A 188 3.10 -17.92 -24.36
N GLN A 189 2.73 -18.57 -25.47
CA GLN A 189 2.14 -17.91 -26.65
C GLN A 189 0.81 -17.23 -26.33
N LEU A 190 -0.08 -17.89 -25.57
CA LEU A 190 -1.36 -17.31 -25.14
C LEU A 190 -1.16 -16.10 -24.22
N LYS A 191 -0.14 -16.11 -23.35
CA LYS A 191 0.22 -14.94 -22.53
C LYS A 191 0.74 -13.78 -23.37
N GLU A 192 1.53 -14.05 -24.41
CA GLU A 192 2.06 -13.02 -25.30
C GLU A 192 0.95 -12.43 -26.18
N ALA A 193 0.08 -13.26 -26.76
CA ALA A 193 -1.09 -12.81 -27.51
C ALA A 193 -2.03 -11.95 -26.63
N LEU A 194 -2.23 -12.33 -25.36
CA LEU A 194 -3.02 -11.53 -24.43
C LEU A 194 -2.37 -10.17 -24.13
N ARG A 195 -1.04 -10.11 -23.99
CA ARG A 195 -0.33 -8.82 -23.82
C ARG A 195 -0.46 -7.94 -25.07
N GLU A 196 -0.31 -8.51 -26.26
CA GLU A 196 -0.42 -7.77 -27.52
C GLU A 196 -1.85 -7.24 -27.75
N GLU A 197 -2.88 -8.05 -27.50
CA GLU A 197 -4.27 -7.60 -27.60
C GLU A 197 -4.62 -6.55 -26.53
N THR A 198 -4.08 -6.68 -25.31
CA THR A 198 -4.25 -5.63 -24.29
C THR A 198 -3.60 -4.31 -24.71
N LEU A 199 -2.46 -4.37 -25.41
CA LEU A 199 -1.76 -3.21 -25.96
C LEU A 199 -2.50 -2.58 -27.15
N LYS A 200 -3.06 -3.40 -28.05
CA LYS A 200 -3.85 -2.97 -29.22
C LYS A 200 -5.22 -2.41 -28.83
N SER A 201 -5.84 -2.97 -27.78
CA SER A 201 -7.14 -2.53 -27.26
C SER A 201 -7.12 -1.14 -26.63
N GLY A 202 -5.95 -0.51 -26.48
CA GLY A 202 -5.83 0.78 -25.78
C GLY A 202 -6.21 0.69 -24.29
N VAL A 203 -6.28 -0.53 -23.73
CA VAL A 203 -6.39 -0.75 -22.28
C VAL A 203 -5.00 -0.51 -21.70
N VAL A 204 -4.59 0.77 -21.72
CA VAL A 204 -3.53 1.27 -20.86
C VAL A 204 -3.95 0.86 -19.44
N PRO A 205 -3.06 0.27 -18.62
CA PRO A 205 -3.40 -0.06 -17.25
C PRO A 205 -4.01 1.18 -16.60
N GLU A 206 -5.26 1.08 -16.11
CA GLU A 206 -6.10 2.21 -15.64
C GLU A 206 -5.32 3.21 -14.76
N LYS A 207 -4.34 2.72 -14.01
CA LYS A 207 -3.39 3.48 -13.19
C LYS A 207 -2.61 4.56 -13.94
N SER A 208 -2.12 4.27 -15.15
CA SER A 208 -1.37 5.24 -15.96
C SER A 208 -2.31 6.26 -16.61
N GLN A 209 -3.55 5.88 -16.90
CA GLN A 209 -4.53 6.75 -17.53
C GLN A 209 -5.10 7.77 -16.53
N LEU A 210 -5.41 7.34 -15.30
CA LEU A 210 -5.89 8.22 -14.23
C LEU A 210 -4.83 9.27 -13.82
N CYS A 211 -3.56 8.87 -13.71
CA CYS A 211 -2.47 9.79 -13.35
C CYS A 211 -2.23 10.86 -14.43
N LEU A 212 -2.24 10.46 -15.71
CA LEU A 212 -2.10 11.38 -16.83
C LEU A 212 -3.28 12.35 -16.94
N GLN A 213 -4.50 11.85 -16.67
CA GLN A 213 -5.72 12.66 -16.69
C GLN A 213 -5.72 13.72 -15.58
N SER A 214 -5.34 13.33 -14.35
CA SER A 214 -5.22 14.24 -13.21
C SER A 214 -4.24 15.38 -13.49
N GLN A 215 -3.11 15.07 -14.13
CA GLN A 215 -2.09 16.07 -14.49
C GLN A 215 -2.56 17.04 -15.58
N LEU A 216 -3.28 16.56 -16.59
CA LEU A 216 -3.88 17.41 -17.63
C LEU A 216 -4.87 18.41 -17.02
N GLU A 217 -5.75 17.94 -16.15
CA GLU A 217 -6.74 18.80 -15.49
C GLU A 217 -6.11 19.84 -14.57
N TYR A 218 -4.99 19.52 -13.92
CA TYR A 218 -4.21 20.50 -13.16
C TYR A 218 -3.70 21.63 -14.05
N ASN A 219 -3.14 21.29 -15.21
CA ASN A 219 -2.63 22.26 -16.17
C ASN A 219 -3.76 23.15 -16.70
N GLU A 220 -4.92 22.56 -17.03
CA GLU A 220 -6.10 23.31 -17.45
C GLU A 220 -6.60 24.28 -16.37
N ALA A 221 -6.64 23.85 -15.10
CA ALA A 221 -7.01 24.73 -13.98
C ALA A 221 -6.01 25.87 -13.78
N GLN A 222 -4.71 25.57 -13.91
CA GLN A 222 -3.67 26.59 -13.82
C GLN A 222 -3.79 27.63 -14.95
N GLU A 223 -4.06 27.17 -16.16
CA GLU A 223 -4.23 28.02 -17.33
C GLU A 223 -5.48 28.90 -17.22
N ARG A 224 -6.60 28.36 -16.73
CA ARG A 224 -7.80 29.15 -16.41
C ARG A 224 -7.53 30.26 -15.40
N ARG A 225 -6.76 29.98 -14.34
CA ARG A 225 -6.36 31.00 -13.35
C ARG A 225 -5.44 32.06 -13.94
N ARG A 226 -4.52 31.67 -14.85
CA ARG A 226 -3.64 32.60 -15.56
C ARG A 226 -4.45 33.57 -16.40
N GLN A 227 -5.36 33.04 -17.22
CA GLN A 227 -6.24 33.84 -18.09
C GLN A 227 -7.11 34.82 -17.28
N LEU A 228 -7.71 34.35 -16.18
CA LEU A 228 -8.52 35.21 -15.32
C LEU A 228 -7.73 36.40 -14.75
N LYS A 229 -6.50 36.15 -14.29
CA LYS A 229 -5.59 37.20 -13.79
C LYS A 229 -5.24 38.22 -14.87
N GLU A 230 -4.97 37.74 -16.09
CA GLU A 230 -4.66 38.62 -17.22
C GLU A 230 -5.86 39.48 -17.61
N ASP A 231 -7.06 38.91 -17.62
CA ASP A 231 -8.31 39.62 -17.91
C ASP A 231 -8.57 40.72 -16.88
N HIS A 232 -8.47 40.40 -15.58
CA HIS A 232 -8.61 41.42 -14.53
C HIS A 232 -7.51 42.49 -14.60
N ALA A 233 -6.26 42.10 -14.86
CA ALA A 233 -5.15 43.05 -14.99
C ALA A 233 -5.41 44.04 -16.12
N ARG A 234 -5.91 43.58 -17.28
CA ARG A 234 -6.30 44.48 -18.39
C ARG A 234 -7.42 45.43 -17.97
N LEU A 235 -8.49 44.93 -17.36
CA LEU A 235 -9.62 45.76 -16.93
C LEU A 235 -9.21 46.84 -15.90
N ILE A 236 -8.33 46.48 -14.96
CA ILE A 236 -7.81 47.41 -13.96
C ILE A 236 -6.94 48.48 -14.63
N GLN A 237 -6.04 48.09 -15.54
CA GLN A 237 -5.21 49.04 -16.29
C GLN A 237 -6.04 50.01 -17.12
N GLU A 238 -7.09 49.51 -17.78
CA GLU A 238 -8.02 50.36 -18.53
C GLU A 238 -8.75 51.36 -17.61
N GLU A 239 -9.21 50.95 -16.42
CA GLU A 239 -9.86 51.88 -15.48
C GLU A 239 -8.88 52.91 -14.93
N VAL A 240 -7.63 52.52 -14.66
CA VAL A 240 -6.56 53.44 -14.23
C VAL A 240 -6.27 54.46 -15.32
N ALA A 241 -6.10 54.02 -16.57
CA ALA A 241 -5.87 54.92 -17.71
C ALA A 241 -7.06 55.88 -17.92
N ARG A 242 -8.29 55.37 -17.84
CA ARG A 242 -9.51 56.22 -17.90
C ARG A 242 -9.51 57.27 -16.78
N MET A 243 -9.20 56.86 -15.55
CA MET A 243 -9.11 57.78 -14.41
C MET A 243 -8.06 58.86 -14.63
N GLU A 244 -6.87 58.51 -15.10
CA GLU A 244 -5.77 59.44 -15.39
C GLU A 244 -6.15 60.42 -16.50
N GLU A 245 -6.75 59.94 -17.60
CA GLU A 245 -7.26 60.78 -18.68
C GLU A 245 -8.32 61.76 -18.20
N ASP A 246 -9.29 61.28 -17.41
CA ASP A 246 -10.35 62.12 -16.88
C ASP A 246 -9.80 63.16 -15.87
N LEU A 247 -8.75 62.83 -15.13
CA LEU A 247 -8.06 63.78 -14.23
C LEU A 247 -7.23 64.81 -15.01
N ALA A 248 -6.68 64.44 -16.17
CA ALA A 248 -5.92 65.34 -17.05
C ALA A 248 -6.83 66.29 -17.86
N ARG A 249 -8.05 65.86 -18.21
CA ARG A 249 -9.04 66.69 -18.93
C ARG A 249 -9.71 67.75 -18.05
N GLU A 250 -9.75 67.53 -16.74
CA GLU A 250 -10.20 68.53 -15.76
C GLU A 250 -9.19 69.70 -15.70
N GLN A 251 -9.47 70.80 -16.42
CA GLN A 251 -8.75 72.08 -16.30
C GLN A 251 -8.86 72.62 -14.86
N PRO A 252 -7.86 73.35 -14.34
CA PRO A 252 -7.63 73.45 -12.90
C PRO A 252 -8.74 74.22 -12.19
N PRO A 253 -9.47 73.62 -11.24
CA PRO A 253 -9.94 74.34 -10.08
C PRO A 253 -8.87 74.17 -9.00
N THR A 254 -8.29 75.29 -8.57
CA THR A 254 -7.56 75.51 -7.30
C THR A 254 -7.41 74.28 -6.40
N GLU A 255 -6.16 73.85 -6.14
CA GLU A 255 -5.84 72.83 -5.12
C GLU A 255 -6.66 73.08 -3.86
N GLY A 256 -7.58 72.15 -3.56
CA GLY A 256 -8.59 72.35 -2.53
C GLY A 256 -9.35 71.05 -2.24
N PRO A 257 -10.08 70.99 -1.13
CA PRO A 257 -10.69 69.76 -0.62
C PRO A 257 -11.69 69.11 -1.60
N GLN A 258 -12.30 69.88 -2.51
CA GLN A 258 -13.18 69.32 -3.53
C GLN A 258 -12.44 68.49 -4.59
N ARG A 259 -11.20 68.86 -4.94
CA ARG A 259 -10.37 68.12 -5.90
C ARG A 259 -9.86 66.81 -5.31
N GLU A 260 -9.45 66.83 -4.04
CA GLU A 260 -9.04 65.62 -3.32
C GLU A 260 -10.18 64.61 -3.22
N LEU A 261 -11.40 65.05 -2.90
CA LEU A 261 -12.57 64.19 -2.88
C LEU A 261 -12.85 63.54 -4.25
N LEU A 262 -12.67 64.28 -5.34
CA LEU A 262 -12.82 63.74 -6.70
C LEU A 262 -11.77 62.67 -7.00
N VAL A 263 -10.49 62.92 -6.71
CA VAL A 263 -9.40 61.95 -6.88
C VAL A 263 -9.70 60.68 -6.06
N LEU A 264 -10.00 60.83 -4.77
CA LEU A 264 -10.32 59.72 -3.88
C LEU A 264 -11.54 58.91 -4.38
N SER A 265 -12.54 59.58 -4.95
CA SER A 265 -13.71 58.89 -5.51
C SER A 265 -13.35 58.00 -6.71
N LYS A 266 -12.40 58.44 -7.55
CA LYS A 266 -11.93 57.67 -8.71
C LYS A 266 -10.98 56.55 -8.29
N GLU A 267 -10.05 56.82 -7.38
CA GLU A 267 -9.17 55.81 -6.78
C GLU A 267 -9.99 54.71 -6.08
N ARG A 268 -11.06 55.09 -5.36
CA ARG A 268 -12.00 54.13 -4.76
C ARG A 268 -12.59 53.19 -5.81
N ARG A 269 -12.88 53.66 -7.03
CA ARG A 269 -13.45 52.82 -8.09
C ARG A 269 -12.44 51.78 -8.58
N VAL A 270 -11.18 52.19 -8.79
CA VAL A 270 -10.07 51.26 -9.12
C VAL A 270 -9.87 50.25 -7.99
N LEU A 271 -9.88 50.71 -6.74
CA LEU A 271 -9.73 49.84 -5.57
C LEU A 271 -10.86 48.81 -5.47
N VAL A 272 -12.11 49.21 -5.74
CA VAL A 272 -13.26 48.30 -5.77
C VAL A 272 -13.06 47.23 -6.84
N LEU A 273 -12.63 47.59 -8.06
CA LEU A 273 -12.32 46.62 -9.11
C LEU A 273 -11.20 45.65 -8.70
N GLN A 274 -10.13 46.14 -8.07
CA GLN A 274 -9.05 45.30 -7.56
C GLN A 274 -9.55 44.32 -6.49
N MET A 275 -10.38 44.79 -5.55
CA MET A 275 -10.97 43.94 -4.52
C MET A 275 -11.91 42.87 -5.11
N GLU A 276 -12.69 43.23 -6.12
CA GLU A 276 -13.57 42.29 -6.82
C GLU A 276 -12.75 41.24 -7.59
N ALA A 277 -11.72 41.65 -8.34
CA ALA A 277 -10.80 40.76 -9.04
C ALA A 277 -10.12 39.76 -8.10
N LEU A 278 -9.61 40.23 -6.96
CA LEU A 278 -8.98 39.35 -5.97
C LEU A 278 -9.98 38.35 -5.37
N ARG A 279 -11.23 38.76 -5.13
CA ARG A 279 -12.26 37.87 -4.61
C ARG A 279 -12.64 36.79 -5.62
N THR A 280 -12.81 37.14 -6.89
CA THR A 280 -13.16 36.18 -7.94
C THR A 280 -11.99 35.23 -8.24
N GLU A 281 -10.75 35.71 -8.25
CA GLU A 281 -9.56 34.88 -8.39
C GLU A 281 -9.38 33.91 -7.21
N ALA A 282 -9.60 34.38 -5.98
CA ALA A 282 -9.52 33.54 -4.79
C ALA A 282 -10.62 32.46 -4.81
N GLN A 283 -11.85 32.84 -5.15
CA GLN A 283 -12.96 31.90 -5.28
C GLN A 283 -12.68 30.84 -6.37
N GLN A 284 -12.14 31.26 -7.52
CA GLN A 284 -11.77 30.34 -8.60
C GLN A 284 -10.63 29.39 -8.18
N ALA A 285 -9.64 29.88 -7.43
CA ALA A 285 -8.57 29.03 -6.92
C ALA A 285 -9.09 28.02 -5.89
N GLU A 286 -10.04 28.41 -5.05
CA GLU A 286 -10.65 27.53 -4.06
C GLU A 286 -11.50 26.44 -4.73
N THR A 287 -12.32 26.78 -5.72
CA THR A 287 -13.11 25.78 -6.47
C THR A 287 -12.21 24.77 -7.18
N ASP A 288 -11.17 25.24 -7.86
CA ASP A 288 -10.20 24.37 -8.53
C ASP A 288 -9.48 23.43 -7.55
N LEU A 289 -9.11 23.93 -6.36
CA LEU A 289 -8.48 23.12 -5.32
C LEU A 289 -9.44 22.08 -4.73
N GLN A 290 -10.70 22.45 -4.50
CA GLN A 290 -11.72 21.52 -4.03
C GLN A 290 -11.98 20.41 -5.04
N ASP A 291 -12.04 20.75 -6.33
CA ASP A 291 -12.21 19.76 -7.40
C ASP A 291 -11.02 18.81 -7.50
N GLN A 292 -9.79 19.33 -7.43
CA GLN A 292 -8.59 18.49 -7.36
C GLN A 292 -8.59 17.57 -6.15
N HIS A 293 -8.96 18.09 -4.98
CA HIS A 293 -9.03 17.30 -3.76
C HIS A 293 -10.05 16.16 -3.89
N ARG A 294 -11.25 16.45 -4.43
CA ARG A 294 -12.29 15.44 -4.67
C ARG A 294 -11.83 14.36 -5.65
N ARG A 295 -11.17 14.73 -6.74
CA ARG A 295 -10.65 13.76 -7.72
C ARG A 295 -9.56 12.89 -7.12
N HIS A 296 -8.61 13.50 -6.40
CA HIS A 296 -7.57 12.74 -5.71
C HIS A 296 -8.14 11.74 -4.69
N GLN A 297 -9.20 12.13 -3.96
CA GLN A 297 -9.90 11.20 -3.06
C GLN A 297 -10.52 10.01 -3.82
N THR A 298 -11.13 10.28 -4.98
CA THR A 298 -11.70 9.23 -5.85
C THR A 298 -10.60 8.31 -6.39
N GLU A 299 -9.50 8.85 -6.90
CA GLU A 299 -8.35 8.08 -7.39
C GLU A 299 -7.78 7.15 -6.29
N LEU A 300 -7.55 7.69 -5.09
CA LEU A 300 -7.08 6.89 -3.95
C LEU A 300 -8.06 5.79 -3.57
N HIS A 301 -9.37 6.06 -3.68
CA HIS A 301 -10.40 5.08 -3.41
C HIS A 301 -10.41 3.97 -4.47
N CYS A 302 -10.35 4.31 -5.75
CA CYS A 302 -10.21 3.35 -6.85
C CYS A 302 -8.98 2.46 -6.66
N LEU A 303 -7.81 3.06 -6.40
CA LEU A 303 -6.57 2.33 -6.15
C LEU A 303 -6.68 1.37 -4.96
N ARG A 304 -7.37 1.79 -3.89
CA ARG A 304 -7.62 0.94 -2.72
C ARG A 304 -8.54 -0.23 -3.08
N GLU A 305 -9.59 -0.01 -3.87
CA GLU A 305 -10.52 -1.05 -4.26
C GLU A 305 -9.88 -2.05 -5.23
N GLU A 306 -9.09 -1.58 -6.19
CA GLU A 306 -8.26 -2.42 -7.06
C GLU A 306 -7.30 -3.28 -6.23
N SER A 307 -6.59 -2.69 -5.27
CA SER A 307 -5.68 -3.42 -4.38
C SER A 307 -6.41 -4.52 -3.58
N LEU A 308 -7.56 -4.18 -3.00
CA LEU A 308 -8.41 -5.16 -2.31
C LEU A 308 -8.91 -6.25 -3.26
N GLN A 309 -9.19 -5.93 -4.52
CA GLN A 309 -9.58 -6.90 -5.52
C GLN A 309 -8.44 -7.89 -5.82
N VAL A 310 -7.20 -7.40 -5.96
CA VAL A 310 -6.02 -8.26 -6.11
C VAL A 310 -5.87 -9.20 -4.91
N PHE A 311 -6.05 -8.71 -3.69
CA PHE A 311 -5.99 -9.56 -2.48
C PHE A 311 -7.10 -10.61 -2.45
N ARG A 312 -8.33 -10.27 -2.90
CA ARG A 312 -9.43 -11.23 -3.00
C ARG A 312 -9.10 -12.35 -3.99
N VAL A 313 -8.63 -11.99 -5.18
CA VAL A 313 -8.23 -12.96 -6.21
C VAL A 313 -7.06 -13.82 -5.74
N PHE A 314 -6.03 -13.21 -5.16
CA PHE A 314 -4.88 -13.93 -4.61
C PHE A 314 -5.30 -14.95 -3.55
N ARG A 315 -6.20 -14.55 -2.64
CA ARG A 315 -6.75 -15.45 -1.62
C ARG A 315 -7.51 -16.62 -2.24
N GLN A 316 -8.36 -16.35 -3.23
CA GLN A 316 -9.10 -17.40 -3.93
C GLN A 316 -8.17 -18.41 -4.58
N VAL A 317 -7.18 -17.95 -5.36
CA VAL A 317 -6.20 -18.81 -6.03
C VAL A 317 -5.39 -19.62 -5.01
N SER A 318 -5.00 -19.01 -3.89
CA SER A 318 -4.28 -19.70 -2.81
C SER A 318 -5.14 -20.79 -2.15
N GLU A 319 -6.42 -20.53 -1.92
CA GLU A 319 -7.35 -21.50 -1.36
C GLU A 319 -7.63 -22.66 -2.34
N GLU A 320 -7.76 -22.38 -3.64
CA GLU A 320 -7.89 -23.39 -4.70
C GLU A 320 -6.64 -24.27 -4.78
N GLN A 321 -5.44 -23.68 -4.80
CA GLN A 321 -4.18 -24.41 -4.79
C GLN A 321 -4.04 -25.30 -3.54
N ARG A 322 -4.43 -24.80 -2.37
CA ARG A 322 -4.43 -25.57 -1.13
C ARG A 322 -5.36 -26.78 -1.24
N LYS A 323 -6.62 -26.59 -1.67
CA LYS A 323 -7.59 -27.68 -1.86
C LYS A 323 -7.08 -28.75 -2.83
N LEU A 324 -6.49 -28.34 -3.95
CA LEU A 324 -5.92 -29.26 -4.93
C LEU A 324 -4.74 -30.06 -4.35
N SER A 325 -3.83 -29.40 -3.63
CA SER A 325 -2.69 -30.09 -3.01
C SER A 325 -3.12 -31.07 -1.93
N GLU A 326 -4.05 -30.67 -1.05
CA GLU A 326 -4.62 -31.51 -0.01
C GLU A 326 -5.36 -32.71 -0.59
N GLY A 327 -6.16 -32.49 -1.64
CA GLY A 327 -6.85 -33.55 -2.37
C GLY A 327 -5.87 -34.60 -2.91
N ARG A 328 -4.77 -34.17 -3.56
CA ARG A 328 -3.74 -35.09 -4.06
C ARG A 328 -3.07 -35.89 -2.93
N TYR A 329 -2.66 -35.23 -1.84
CA TYR A 329 -2.04 -35.92 -0.71
C TYR A 329 -2.99 -36.92 -0.06
N ARG A 330 -4.26 -36.55 0.10
CA ARG A 330 -5.29 -37.43 0.65
C ARG A 330 -5.52 -38.66 -0.22
N SER A 331 -5.57 -38.51 -1.56
CA SER A 331 -5.70 -39.64 -2.47
C SER A 331 -4.50 -40.60 -2.37
N VAL A 332 -3.28 -40.08 -2.39
CA VAL A 332 -2.06 -40.90 -2.28
C VAL A 332 -1.98 -41.61 -0.93
N LEU A 333 -2.34 -40.93 0.17
CA LEU A 333 -2.43 -41.55 1.50
C LEU A 333 -3.45 -42.68 1.52
N LEU A 334 -4.58 -42.50 0.86
CA LEU A 334 -5.66 -43.47 0.82
C LEU A 334 -5.27 -44.72 0.00
N GLU A 335 -4.60 -44.52 -1.14
CA GLU A 335 -4.00 -45.61 -1.94
C GLU A 335 -2.95 -46.38 -1.11
N ALA A 336 -2.02 -45.69 -0.44
CA ALA A 336 -0.99 -46.33 0.37
C ALA A 336 -1.57 -47.14 1.56
N VAL A 337 -2.64 -46.65 2.19
CA VAL A 337 -3.34 -47.37 3.25
C VAL A 337 -4.05 -48.60 2.70
N GLN A 338 -4.69 -48.50 1.52
CA GLN A 338 -5.32 -49.65 0.87
C GLN A 338 -4.28 -50.73 0.51
N ASP A 339 -3.15 -50.33 -0.07
CA ASP A 339 -2.05 -51.24 -0.39
C ASP A 339 -1.49 -51.91 0.87
N ALA A 340 -1.29 -51.16 1.95
CA ALA A 340 -0.80 -51.70 3.22
C ALA A 340 -1.78 -52.73 3.82
N VAL A 341 -3.09 -52.50 3.73
CA VAL A 341 -4.12 -53.45 4.18
C VAL A 341 -4.12 -54.71 3.30
N TYR A 342 -4.05 -54.53 1.98
CA TYR A 342 -3.99 -55.65 1.04
C TYR A 342 -2.75 -56.54 1.28
N LEU A 343 -1.57 -55.93 1.38
CA LEU A 343 -0.32 -56.62 1.66
C LEU A 343 -0.34 -57.28 3.04
N SER A 344 -0.93 -56.64 4.05
CA SER A 344 -1.10 -57.23 5.39
C SER A 344 -1.97 -58.49 5.34
N ALA A 345 -3.11 -58.45 4.64
CA ALA A 345 -3.99 -59.60 4.49
C ALA A 345 -3.28 -60.76 3.73
N GLN A 346 -2.55 -60.44 2.66
CA GLN A 346 -1.77 -61.43 1.92
C GLN A 346 -0.68 -62.05 2.80
N ASN A 347 0.01 -61.24 3.61
CA ASN A 347 1.07 -61.71 4.49
C ASN A 347 0.51 -62.59 5.63
N GLN A 348 -0.67 -62.26 6.16
CA GLN A 348 -1.38 -63.13 7.12
C GLN A 348 -1.75 -64.49 6.52
N GLN A 349 -2.21 -64.52 5.26
CA GLN A 349 -2.49 -65.77 4.55
C GLN A 349 -1.21 -66.61 4.38
N LEU A 350 -0.12 -65.99 3.90
CA LEU A 350 1.16 -66.67 3.74
C LEU A 350 1.71 -67.20 5.08
N GLN A 351 1.54 -66.47 6.17
CA GLN A 351 1.91 -66.95 7.51
C GLN A 351 1.09 -68.17 7.94
N ALA A 352 -0.23 -68.18 7.67
CA ALA A 352 -1.08 -69.33 7.96
C ALA A 352 -0.64 -70.56 7.15
N ASP A 353 -0.36 -70.39 5.85
CA ASP A 353 0.11 -71.47 4.99
C ASP A 353 1.48 -71.99 5.44
N ASN A 354 2.42 -71.11 5.81
CA ASN A 354 3.72 -71.49 6.36
C ASN A 354 3.57 -72.31 7.66
N ASN A 355 2.66 -71.90 8.53
CA ASN A 355 2.39 -72.63 9.78
C ASN A 355 1.81 -74.03 9.49
N GLN A 356 0.92 -74.16 8.51
CA GLN A 356 0.39 -75.45 8.08
C GLN A 356 1.48 -76.35 7.49
N LEU A 357 2.35 -75.81 6.63
CA LEU A 357 3.47 -76.54 6.05
C LEU A 357 4.47 -76.99 7.13
N ASN A 358 4.80 -76.12 8.08
CA ASN A 358 5.67 -76.48 9.22
C ASN A 358 5.05 -77.57 10.09
N LYS A 359 3.73 -77.54 10.30
CA LYS A 359 3.02 -78.60 11.01
C LYS A 359 3.08 -79.93 10.26
N ALA A 360 2.80 -79.93 8.94
CA ALA A 360 2.90 -81.12 8.11
C ALA A 360 4.34 -81.68 8.04
N LEU A 361 5.35 -80.80 7.97
CA LEU A 361 6.76 -81.17 8.07
C LEU A 361 7.09 -81.83 9.42
N GLY A 362 6.55 -81.30 10.52
CA GLY A 362 6.65 -81.92 11.85
C GLY A 362 6.03 -83.33 11.86
N GLU A 363 4.81 -83.46 11.35
CA GLU A 363 4.11 -84.75 11.27
C GLU A 363 4.86 -85.77 10.40
N ILE A 364 5.49 -85.35 9.29
CA ILE A 364 6.33 -86.22 8.46
C ILE A 364 7.61 -86.62 9.20
N LYS A 365 8.28 -85.68 9.89
CA LYS A 365 9.46 -85.99 10.71
C LYS A 365 9.14 -86.98 11.82
N ASP A 366 8.00 -86.80 12.50
CA ASP A 366 7.52 -87.69 13.55
C ASP A 366 7.17 -89.08 12.97
N ALA A 367 6.50 -89.13 11.82
CA ALA A 367 6.21 -90.39 11.13
C ALA A 367 7.50 -91.12 10.71
N LEU A 368 8.54 -90.40 10.26
CA LEU A 368 9.85 -90.97 9.95
C LEU A 368 10.59 -91.47 11.19
N ALA A 369 10.51 -90.75 12.32
CA ALA A 369 11.07 -91.18 13.59
C ALA A 369 10.39 -92.46 14.11
N VAL A 370 9.07 -92.58 13.94
CA VAL A 370 8.29 -93.78 14.29
C VAL A 370 8.56 -94.96 13.35
N ARG A 371 8.92 -94.71 12.09
CA ARG A 371 9.21 -95.75 11.09
C ARG A 371 10.60 -96.38 11.21
N GLY A 372 11.47 -95.85 12.07
CA GLY A 372 12.75 -96.45 12.43
C GLY A 372 13.64 -96.81 11.24
N ASP A 373 14.14 -95.81 10.52
CA ASP A 373 15.20 -96.00 9.51
C ASP A 373 16.47 -95.25 9.96
N PRO A 374 17.63 -95.92 10.16
CA PRO A 374 18.77 -95.39 10.91
C PRO A 374 19.71 -94.50 10.05
N ARG A 375 19.15 -93.56 9.29
CA ARG A 375 19.93 -92.58 8.52
C ARG A 375 19.50 -91.12 8.73
N ALA A 376 18.76 -90.84 9.80
CA ALA A 376 18.37 -89.47 10.17
C ALA A 376 19.46 -88.69 10.95
N ASP A 377 20.52 -89.34 11.43
CA ASP A 377 21.52 -88.71 12.31
C ASP A 377 22.64 -87.94 11.58
N LEU A 378 22.60 -87.80 10.25
CA LEU A 378 23.72 -87.18 9.50
C LEU A 378 23.49 -85.76 8.99
N VAL A 379 22.37 -85.09 9.31
CA VAL A 379 22.12 -83.72 8.80
C VAL A 379 22.00 -82.66 9.90
N SER A 380 22.04 -83.04 11.18
CA SER A 380 21.95 -82.08 12.29
C SER A 380 23.28 -81.40 12.69
N GLN A 381 24.32 -81.50 11.86
CA GLN A 381 25.60 -80.81 12.09
C GLN A 381 26.13 -80.13 10.82
N GLN A 382 25.36 -79.21 10.25
CA GLN A 382 25.93 -78.09 9.50
C GLN A 382 24.86 -77.01 9.30
N GLU A 383 24.72 -76.15 10.29
CA GLU A 383 24.62 -74.68 10.18
C GLU A 383 24.47 -74.04 11.57
#